data_AF-A0A4Q3EQH3-F1
#
_entry.id   AF-A0A4Q3EQH3-F1
#
_cell.length_a   1.000
_cell.length_b   1.000
_cell.length_c   1.000
_cell.angle_alpha   90.00
_cell.angle_beta   90.00
_cell.angle_gamma   90.00
#
_symmetry.space_group_name_H-M   'P 1'
#
loop_
_entity.id
_entity.type
_entity.pdbx_description
1 polymer ?
#
loop_
_entity_poly.entity_id
_entity_poly.type
_entity_poly.pdbx_seq_one_letter_code
_entity_poly.pdbx_strand_id
1 'polypeptide(L)'
;MFNNNGNYEVGAKNYNCFSSENEDGGVYFPPDLCIAVIKGNLRIHYAHGRYGYHWYIFRYQDLDFKLIGYDSSSNRGPLISSETSINFLTKKKIERENPNEKAEESGDEVFKETVSKIKVSKLLKLSDVKDFDELEVYNGWQVQYRTNSNATT
;
A
#
# COMPACT_ATOMS: atom_id res chain seq x y z
N MET A 1 -6.29 14.99 -14.21
CA MET A 1 -6.17 15.65 -15.53
C MET A 1 -5.01 16.63 -15.44
N PHE A 2 -4.25 16.80 -16.52
CA PHE A 2 -3.13 17.73 -16.58
C PHE A 2 -3.45 18.85 -17.57
N ASN A 3 -3.19 20.09 -17.20
CA ASN A 3 -3.39 21.23 -18.09
C ASN A 3 -2.18 21.34 -19.03
N ASN A 4 -2.44 21.23 -20.32
CA ASN A 4 -1.51 21.45 -21.41
C ASN A 4 -2.04 22.60 -22.28
N ASN A 5 -1.52 23.81 -22.07
CA ASN A 5 -1.89 25.01 -22.82
C ASN A 5 -3.41 25.27 -22.89
N GLY A 6 -4.12 25.06 -21.78
CA GLY A 6 -5.57 25.26 -21.68
C GLY A 6 -6.41 24.03 -21.99
N ASN A 7 -5.80 22.95 -22.50
CA ASN A 7 -6.46 21.66 -22.71
C ASN A 7 -6.17 20.72 -21.53
N TYR A 8 -7.15 19.95 -21.12
CA TYR A 8 -6.98 18.95 -20.06
C TYR A 8 -6.77 17.56 -20.66
N GLU A 9 -5.65 16.95 -20.33
CA GLU A 9 -5.32 15.58 -20.74
C GLU A 9 -5.48 14.61 -19.57
N VAL A 10 -5.92 13.39 -19.88
CA VAL A 10 -6.03 12.34 -18.87
C VAL A 10 -4.65 11.73 -18.62
N GLY A 11 -4.18 11.81 -17.38
CA GLY A 11 -2.85 11.32 -17.01
C GLY A 11 -2.75 9.83 -16.74
N ALA A 12 -3.83 9.20 -16.28
CA ALA A 12 -3.93 7.74 -16.17
C ALA A 12 -5.41 7.35 -16.10
N LYS A 13 -5.71 6.12 -16.54
CA LYS A 13 -7.03 5.48 -16.40
C LYS A 13 -6.83 4.08 -15.88
N ASN A 14 -7.54 3.74 -14.81
CA ASN A 14 -7.67 2.38 -14.32
C ASN A 14 -9.03 2.26 -13.63
N TYR A 15 -9.95 1.52 -14.24
CA TYR A 15 -11.35 1.47 -13.81
C TYR A 15 -11.68 0.26 -12.94
N ASN A 16 -10.80 -0.75 -12.93
CA ASN A 16 -11.11 -2.07 -12.36
C ASN A 16 -10.15 -2.47 -11.23
N CYS A 17 -9.31 -1.55 -10.74
CA CYS A 17 -8.27 -1.88 -9.75
C CYS A 17 -8.74 -1.85 -8.29
N PHE A 18 -9.95 -1.36 -8.03
CA PHE A 18 -10.53 -1.28 -6.71
C PHE A 18 -11.63 -2.33 -6.57
N SER A 19 -11.60 -3.07 -5.46
CA SER A 19 -12.70 -3.91 -5.02
C SER A 19 -13.94 -3.09 -4.68
N SER A 20 -15.10 -3.73 -4.67
CA SER A 20 -16.35 -3.07 -4.32
C SER A 20 -16.35 -2.63 -2.86
N GLU A 21 -16.91 -1.46 -2.56
CA GLU A 21 -17.22 -1.05 -1.18
C GLU A 21 -18.27 -1.96 -0.51
N ASN A 22 -18.96 -2.79 -1.30
CA ASN A 22 -19.96 -3.76 -0.84
C ASN A 22 -19.40 -5.18 -0.68
N GLU A 23 -18.09 -5.38 -0.75
CA GLU A 23 -17.48 -6.70 -0.52
C GLU A 23 -17.69 -7.17 0.93
N ASP A 24 -17.78 -8.49 1.11
CA ASP A 24 -17.85 -9.12 2.43
C ASP A 24 -16.52 -8.92 3.16
N GLY A 25 -16.51 -8.08 4.20
CA GLY A 25 -15.34 -7.89 5.07
C GLY A 25 -15.04 -9.11 5.96
N GLY A 26 -15.80 -10.20 5.81
CA GLY A 26 -15.66 -11.45 6.53
C GLY A 26 -16.06 -11.26 8.00
N VAL A 27 -15.11 -11.49 8.90
CA VAL A 27 -15.34 -11.32 10.36
C VAL A 27 -15.48 -9.83 10.75
N TYR A 28 -15.12 -8.89 9.86
CA TYR A 28 -15.11 -7.45 10.14
C TYR A 28 -15.64 -6.61 8.95
N PHE A 29 -15.58 -5.29 9.05
CA PHE A 29 -15.92 -4.38 7.95
C PHE A 29 -14.88 -4.43 6.82
N PRO A 30 -15.28 -4.24 5.56
CA PRO A 30 -14.34 -4.02 4.46
C PRO A 30 -13.48 -2.77 4.75
N PRO A 31 -12.26 -2.69 4.19
CA PRO A 31 -11.39 -1.55 4.43
C PRO A 31 -11.98 -0.24 3.90
N ASP A 32 -11.83 0.83 4.67
CA ASP A 32 -12.19 2.18 4.22
C ASP A 32 -11.14 2.68 3.21
N LEU A 33 -11.58 2.94 1.99
CA LEU A 33 -10.75 3.48 0.92
C LEU A 33 -10.74 5.01 0.95
N CYS A 34 -9.55 5.61 1.02
CA CYS A 34 -9.37 7.06 0.87
C CYS A 34 -8.32 7.36 -0.21
N ILE A 35 -8.67 8.25 -1.14
CA ILE A 35 -7.78 8.70 -2.22
C ILE A 35 -7.54 10.20 -2.06
N ALA A 36 -6.28 10.61 -1.96
CA ALA A 36 -5.90 11.99 -1.74
C ALA A 36 -4.68 12.39 -2.57
N VAL A 37 -4.60 13.66 -2.96
CA VAL A 37 -3.37 14.25 -3.51
C VAL A 37 -2.67 15.04 -2.42
N ILE A 38 -1.52 14.55 -1.95
CA ILE A 38 -0.75 15.17 -0.87
C ILE A 38 0.63 15.54 -1.41
N LYS A 39 0.95 16.85 -1.36
CA LYS A 39 2.22 17.40 -1.85
C LYS A 39 2.57 16.93 -3.27
N GLY A 40 1.58 16.91 -4.16
CA GLY A 40 1.72 16.50 -5.57
C GLY A 40 1.81 14.99 -5.82
N ASN A 41 1.74 14.14 -4.79
CA ASN A 41 1.68 12.69 -4.95
C ASN A 41 0.24 12.21 -4.76
N LEU A 42 -0.20 11.29 -5.61
CA LEU A 42 -1.44 10.56 -5.43
C LEU A 42 -1.21 9.50 -4.33
N ARG A 43 -2.07 9.47 -3.33
CA ARG A 43 -2.02 8.53 -2.23
C ARG A 43 -3.33 7.76 -2.15
N ILE A 44 -3.21 6.44 -2.06
CA ILE A 44 -4.33 5.51 -1.91
C ILE A 44 -4.17 4.85 -0.55
N HIS A 45 -5.16 4.99 0.31
CA HIS A 45 -5.19 4.50 1.68
C HIS A 45 -6.27 3.44 1.84
N TYR A 46 -5.88 2.27 2.33
CA TYR A 46 -6.79 1.24 2.82
C TYR A 46 -6.68 1.21 4.34
N ALA A 47 -7.73 1.65 5.03
CA ALA A 47 -7.80 1.56 6.48
C ALA A 47 -8.55 0.28 6.89
N HIS A 48 -7.85 -0.62 7.59
CA HIS A 48 -8.42 -1.88 8.09
C HIS A 48 -8.87 -1.76 9.56
N GLY A 49 -9.28 -0.55 9.98
CA GLY A 49 -9.71 -0.26 11.34
C GLY A 49 -8.67 -0.69 12.39
N ARG A 50 -9.05 -1.66 13.23
CA ARG A 50 -8.21 -2.17 14.34
C ARG A 50 -7.05 -3.07 13.89
N TYR A 51 -6.98 -3.40 12.60
CA TYR A 51 -5.94 -4.25 12.03
C TYR A 51 -4.82 -3.45 11.34
N GLY A 52 -4.97 -2.12 11.24
CA GLY A 52 -3.95 -1.23 10.69
C GLY A 52 -4.32 -0.68 9.32
N TYR A 53 -3.34 -0.51 8.42
CA TYR A 53 -3.56 0.17 7.14
C TYR A 53 -2.51 -0.16 6.08
N HIS A 54 -2.82 0.20 4.83
CA HIS A 54 -1.86 0.32 3.72
C HIS A 54 -1.97 1.68 3.04
N TRP A 55 -0.83 2.29 2.71
CA TRP A 55 -0.70 3.47 1.87
C TRP A 55 0.13 3.15 0.64
N TYR A 56 -0.42 3.40 -0.53
CA TYR A 56 0.30 3.36 -1.80
C TYR A 56 0.54 4.79 -2.29
N ILE A 57 1.80 5.16 -2.48
CA ILE A 57 2.21 6.53 -2.82
C ILE A 57 2.70 6.55 -4.27
N PHE A 58 1.93 7.21 -5.13
CA PHE A 58 2.20 7.36 -6.54
C PHE A 58 2.64 8.77 -6.89
N ARG A 59 3.62 8.88 -7.79
CA ARG A 59 4.03 10.14 -8.41
C ARG A 59 3.77 10.08 -9.90
N TYR A 60 3.22 11.15 -10.45
CA TYR A 60 3.10 11.28 -11.90
C TYR A 60 4.47 11.53 -12.53
N GLN A 61 4.91 10.61 -13.39
CA GLN A 61 6.16 10.69 -14.16
C GLN A 61 6.12 9.74 -15.35
N ASP A 62 6.76 10.12 -16.46
CA ASP A 62 6.80 9.35 -17.71
C ASP A 62 5.40 8.95 -18.21
N LEU A 63 4.48 9.93 -18.22
CA LEU A 63 3.09 9.81 -18.68
C LEU A 63 2.24 8.79 -17.89
N ASP A 64 2.59 8.51 -16.64
CA ASP A 64 1.78 7.65 -15.76
C ASP A 64 2.03 7.96 -14.28
N PHE A 65 1.19 7.43 -13.39
CA PHE A 65 1.43 7.41 -11.96
C PHE A 65 2.28 6.20 -11.60
N LYS A 66 3.50 6.41 -11.13
CA LYS A 66 4.41 5.33 -10.71
C LYS A 66 4.45 5.21 -9.18
N LEU A 67 4.37 3.99 -8.66
CA LEU A 67 4.46 3.69 -7.23
C LEU A 67 5.88 4.00 -6.75
N ILE A 68 6.02 5.04 -5.92
CA ILE A 68 7.31 5.53 -5.39
C ILE A 68 7.51 5.23 -3.91
N GLY A 69 6.43 4.95 -3.19
CA GLY A 69 6.51 4.54 -1.79
C GLY A 69 5.31 3.70 -1.36
N TYR A 70 5.51 3.01 -0.24
CA TYR A 70 4.49 2.20 0.41
C TYR A 70 4.71 2.26 1.91
N ASP A 71 3.65 2.57 2.67
CA ASP A 71 3.67 2.55 4.12
C ASP A 71 2.53 1.63 4.61
N SER A 72 2.77 0.80 5.60
CA SER A 72 1.73 -0.07 6.16
C SER A 72 1.94 -0.29 7.64
N SER A 73 0.85 -0.58 8.33
CA SER A 73 0.82 -0.88 9.75
C SER A 73 -0.05 -2.11 9.97
N SER A 74 0.41 -3.01 10.83
CA SER A 74 -0.32 -4.18 11.29
C SER A 74 -0.59 -4.03 12.77
N ASN A 75 -1.87 -4.04 13.14
CA ASN A 75 -2.32 -3.72 14.49
C ASN A 75 -3.09 -4.88 15.11
N ARG A 76 -3.05 -4.94 16.45
CA ARG A 76 -3.92 -5.76 17.28
C ARG A 76 -4.72 -4.83 18.18
N GLY A 77 -5.82 -4.29 17.68
CA GLY A 77 -6.59 -3.30 18.43
C GLY A 77 -5.85 -1.96 18.47
N PRO A 78 -5.62 -1.37 19.66
CA PRO A 78 -4.86 -0.12 19.77
C PRO A 78 -3.34 -0.31 19.64
N LEU A 79 -2.84 -1.55 19.72
CA LEU A 79 -1.41 -1.85 19.70
C LEU A 79 -0.91 -2.01 18.27
N ILE A 80 0.14 -1.30 17.90
CA ILE A 80 0.85 -1.50 16.64
C ILE A 80 1.83 -2.66 16.83
N SER A 81 1.61 -3.74 16.08
CA SER A 81 2.46 -4.93 16.09
C SER A 81 3.69 -4.72 15.20
N SER A 82 3.48 -4.16 14.02
CA SER A 82 4.57 -3.83 13.10
C SER A 82 4.21 -2.70 12.14
N GLU A 83 5.25 -2.03 11.64
CA GLU A 83 5.15 -1.06 10.57
C GLU A 83 6.18 -1.37 9.48
N THR A 84 5.82 -1.11 8.24
CA THR A 84 6.73 -1.17 7.09
C THR A 84 6.65 0.13 6.32
N SER A 85 7.80 0.73 6.01
CA SER A 85 7.93 1.87 5.11
C SER A 85 8.94 1.56 4.02
N ILE A 86 8.55 1.75 2.77
CA ILE A 86 9.37 1.47 1.58
C ILE A 86 9.45 2.73 0.73
N ASN A 87 10.67 3.07 0.33
CA ASN A 87 10.93 4.05 -0.71
C ASN A 87 11.55 3.34 -1.92
N PHE A 88 10.77 3.21 -2.99
CA PHE A 88 11.18 2.48 -4.19
C PHE A 88 12.23 3.24 -5.02
N LEU A 89 12.32 4.57 -4.85
CA LEU A 89 13.33 5.40 -5.53
C LEU A 89 14.71 5.21 -4.90
N THR A 90 14.78 5.24 -3.56
CA THR A 90 16.04 5.04 -2.81
C THR A 90 16.35 3.56 -2.57
N LYS A 91 15.40 2.67 -2.88
CA LYS A 91 15.49 1.23 -2.65
C LYS A 91 15.73 0.89 -1.18
N LYS A 92 15.16 1.69 -0.28
CA LYS A 92 15.25 1.51 1.17
C LYS A 92 13.93 0.98 1.71
N LYS A 93 14.00 -0.02 2.58
CA LYS A 93 12.90 -0.52 3.40
C LYS A 93 13.26 -0.33 4.88
N ILE A 94 12.29 0.10 5.67
CA ILE A 94 12.35 0.22 7.11
C ILE A 94 11.21 -0.65 7.65
N GLU A 95 11.56 -1.56 8.55
CA GLU A 95 10.62 -2.39 9.29
C GLU A 95 10.76 -2.08 10.76
N ARG A 96 9.63 -1.88 11.43
CA ARG A 96 9.58 -1.67 12.87
C ARG A 96 8.71 -2.76 13.45
N GLU A 97 9.25 -3.56 14.34
CA GLU A 97 8.53 -4.64 15.01
C GLU A 97 8.43 -4.33 16.50
N ASN A 98 7.23 -4.50 17.05
CA ASN A 98 7.00 -4.39 18.48
C ASN A 98 7.28 -5.75 19.13
N PRO A 99 8.34 -5.91 19.95
CA PRO A 99 8.67 -7.16 20.61
C PRO A 99 7.68 -7.51 21.75
N ASN A 100 6.84 -6.55 22.17
CA ASN A 100 5.89 -6.73 23.26
C ASN A 100 4.55 -7.29 22.76
N GLU A 101 4.57 -8.43 22.06
CA GLU A 101 3.37 -9.13 21.53
C GLU A 101 2.29 -9.45 22.59
N LYS A 102 2.67 -9.44 23.88
CA LYS A 102 1.85 -9.83 25.03
C LYS A 102 1.54 -8.70 26.02
N ALA A 103 1.85 -7.44 25.72
CA ALA A 103 1.48 -6.35 26.63
C ALA A 103 -0.05 -6.18 26.62
N GLU A 104 -0.75 -6.79 27.58
CA GLU A 104 -2.20 -6.66 27.75
C GLU A 104 -2.61 -5.28 28.27
N GLU A 105 -1.66 -4.47 28.75
CA GLU A 105 -1.89 -3.13 29.28
C GLU A 105 -0.80 -2.18 28.77
N SER A 106 -1.22 -1.15 28.04
CA SER A 106 -0.65 0.20 27.91
C SER A 106 0.85 0.42 28.20
N GLY A 107 1.72 -0.50 27.79
CA GLY A 107 3.17 -0.30 27.83
C GLY A 107 3.60 0.54 26.63
N ASP A 108 4.62 1.38 26.81
CA ASP A 108 5.20 2.14 25.71
C ASP A 108 5.65 1.18 24.60
N GLU A 109 5.26 1.46 23.36
CA GLU A 109 5.67 0.67 22.20
C GLU A 109 7.17 0.88 21.94
N VAL A 110 7.98 -0.08 22.35
CA VAL A 110 9.43 -0.08 22.07
C VAL A 110 9.70 -0.84 20.79
N PHE A 111 9.79 -0.14 19.66
CA PHE A 111 10.05 -0.80 18.38
C PHE A 111 11.51 -1.18 18.17
N LYS A 112 11.73 -2.38 17.63
CA LYS A 112 12.99 -2.76 17.00
C LYS A 112 12.95 -2.36 15.54
N GLU A 113 13.84 -1.47 15.12
CA GLU A 113 13.96 -1.05 13.73
C GLU A 113 14.98 -1.92 12.98
N THR A 114 14.58 -2.37 11.79
CA THR A 114 15.46 -3.00 10.80
C THR A 114 15.44 -2.19 9.51
N VAL A 115 16.62 -1.81 9.03
CA VAL A 115 16.79 -1.11 7.75
C VAL A 115 17.42 -2.06 6.74
N SER A 116 16.79 -2.20 5.58
CA SER A 116 17.27 -3.06 4.51
C SER A 116 17.23 -2.37 3.15
N LYS A 117 18.00 -2.91 2.19
CA LYS A 117 17.93 -2.51 0.79
C LYS A 117 17.07 -3.49 0.02
N ILE A 118 16.29 -2.95 -0.93
CA ILE A 118 15.42 -3.72 -1.80
C ILE A 118 15.91 -3.68 -3.24
N LYS A 119 15.42 -4.59 -4.08
CA LYS A 119 15.79 -4.63 -5.50
C LYS A 119 14.58 -4.26 -6.36
N VAL A 120 14.62 -3.04 -6.86
CA VAL A 120 13.60 -2.49 -7.76
C VAL A 120 14.19 -2.38 -9.15
N SER A 121 13.66 -3.15 -10.10
CA SER A 121 14.02 -3.09 -11.52
C SER A 121 13.18 -2.07 -12.28
N LYS A 122 11.89 -1.95 -11.94
CA LYS A 122 10.93 -1.02 -12.52
C LYS A 122 9.90 -0.61 -11.47
N LEU A 123 9.45 0.64 -11.52
CA LEU A 123 8.35 1.11 -10.69
C LEU A 123 7.02 0.65 -11.31
N LEU A 124 6.12 0.11 -10.47
CA LEU A 124 4.76 -0.25 -10.87
C LEU A 124 4.02 1.01 -11.33
N LYS A 125 3.30 0.91 -12.45
CA LYS A 125 2.40 1.97 -12.91
C LYS A 125 1.01 1.72 -12.35
N LEU A 126 0.28 2.78 -12.03
CA LEU A 126 -1.11 2.69 -11.61
C LEU A 126 -1.98 2.05 -12.70
N SER A 127 -1.71 2.34 -13.98
CA SER A 127 -2.39 1.71 -15.11
C SER A 127 -2.16 0.20 -15.23
N ASP A 128 -1.06 -0.31 -14.66
CA ASP A 128 -0.71 -1.74 -14.64
C ASP A 128 -1.26 -2.45 -13.38
N VAL A 129 -1.92 -1.73 -12.46
CA VAL A 129 -2.54 -2.33 -11.27
C VAL A 129 -3.81 -3.09 -11.69
N LYS A 130 -3.89 -4.39 -11.45
CA LYS A 130 -5.08 -5.19 -11.76
C LYS A 130 -6.09 -5.12 -10.64
N ASP A 131 -5.60 -5.27 -9.41
CA ASP A 131 -6.37 -5.30 -8.19
C ASP A 131 -5.44 -4.92 -7.02
N PHE A 132 -5.87 -3.99 -6.17
CA PHE A 132 -5.11 -3.60 -4.98
C PHE A 132 -5.17 -4.64 -3.85
N ASP A 133 -6.21 -5.45 -3.76
CA ASP A 133 -6.37 -6.47 -2.70
C ASP A 133 -5.43 -7.67 -2.93
N GLU A 134 -5.14 -7.96 -4.20
CA GLU A 134 -4.15 -8.96 -4.58
C GLU A 134 -2.72 -8.39 -4.61
N LEU A 135 -2.54 -7.08 -4.34
CA LEU A 135 -1.29 -6.37 -4.51
C LEU A 135 -0.35 -6.58 -3.32
N GLU A 136 0.47 -7.62 -3.41
CA GLU A 136 1.41 -7.93 -2.34
C GLU A 136 2.70 -7.10 -2.47
N VAL A 137 3.04 -6.37 -1.41
CA VAL A 137 4.29 -5.60 -1.31
C VAL A 137 5.27 -6.31 -0.38
N TYR A 138 5.70 -7.52 -0.76
CA TYR A 138 6.67 -8.29 0.03
C TYR A 138 8.11 -7.85 -0.25
N ASN A 139 8.87 -7.66 0.84
CA ASN A 139 10.34 -7.76 0.90
C ASN A 139 11.14 -7.21 -0.29
N GLY A 140 10.65 -6.13 -0.90
CA GLY A 140 11.37 -5.48 -1.97
C GLY A 140 11.43 -6.21 -3.30
N TRP A 141 10.59 -7.22 -3.55
CA TRP A 141 10.54 -7.90 -4.85
C TRP A 141 9.13 -8.19 -5.30
N GLN A 142 8.89 -7.73 -6.53
CA GLN A 142 7.74 -7.89 -7.38
C GLN A 142 6.42 -7.63 -6.66
N VAL A 143 5.82 -6.51 -7.02
CA VAL A 143 4.38 -6.38 -6.96
C VAL A 143 3.81 -7.55 -7.79
N GLN A 144 3.47 -8.64 -7.11
CA GLN A 144 2.84 -9.81 -7.70
C GLN A 144 1.39 -9.82 -7.24
N TYR A 145 0.55 -10.35 -8.12
CA TYR A 145 -0.83 -10.67 -7.77
C TYR A 145 -0.83 -12.06 -7.16
N ARG A 146 -1.64 -12.29 -6.12
CA ARG A 146 -1.87 -13.64 -5.60
C ARG A 146 -2.34 -14.55 -6.74
N THR A 147 -1.59 -15.60 -7.06
CA THR A 147 -2.09 -16.65 -7.95
C THR A 147 -3.04 -17.55 -7.17
N ASN A 148 -4.35 -17.51 -7.45
CA ASN A 148 -5.28 -18.51 -6.92
C ASN A 148 -4.97 -19.87 -7.58
N SER A 149 -4.26 -20.74 -6.88
CA SER A 149 -4.07 -22.14 -7.27
C SER A 149 -5.27 -22.98 -6.84
N ASN A 150 -6.46 -22.71 -7.38
CA ASN A 150 -7.63 -23.57 -7.25
C ASN A 150 -8.46 -23.50 -8.52
N ALA A 151 -7.88 -23.98 -9.62
CA ALA A 151 -8.65 -24.49 -10.75
C ALA A 151 -8.45 -26.01 -10.78
N THR A 152 -9.21 -26.73 -9.96
CA THR A 152 -9.40 -28.16 -10.14
C THR A 152 -10.63 -28.32 -11.04
N THR A 153 -10.38 -28.68 -12.30
CA THR A 153 -11.39 -29.33 -13.17
C THR A 153 -11.74 -30.70 -12.63
#